data_AF-A0A2R7Y566-F1
#
_entry.id   AF-A0A2R7Y566-F1
#
_cell.length_a   1.000
_cell.length_b   1.000
_cell.length_c   1.000
_cell.angle_alpha   90.00
_cell.angle_beta   90.00
_cell.angle_gamma   90.00
#
_symmetry.space_group_name_H-M   'P 1'
#
loop_
_entity.id
_entity.type
_entity.pdbx_description
1 polymer ?
#
loop_
_entity_poly.entity_id
_entity_poly.type
_entity_poly.pdbx_seq_one_letter_code
_entity_poly.pdbx_strand_id
1 'polypeptide(L)'
;MVNESTLGGLAQAFKTLLLEFANLIPYVLLAVVVLVASAFLIKLVNKVIRWVSKTLRLDEFVRELVPGGLRLSVTSLVILLTDVGIALITLLIVVRIFYLIVPSTASEIIPYVSKLGSVTVMLILFVVALDLLSKVIVFERKTESLFFIVLFFLGLAMIIDLTGLSADVKAALGWGLAIGVGLALGIFVAWFLFSEYLDRLVKEKERTSEKSP
;
A
#
# COMPACT_ATOMS: atom_id res chain seq x y z
N MET A 1 -43.43 39.18 19.71
CA MET A 1 -44.03 37.99 20.33
C MET A 1 -43.27 36.77 19.84
N VAL A 2 -42.27 36.30 20.60
CA VAL A 2 -41.63 35.00 20.35
C VAL A 2 -42.63 33.95 20.80
N ASN A 3 -43.10 33.14 19.86
CA ASN A 3 -44.18 32.17 20.06
C ASN A 3 -43.70 31.08 21.04
N GLU A 4 -44.45 30.75 22.09
CA GLU A 4 -44.09 29.68 23.05
C GLU A 4 -43.86 28.32 22.37
N SER A 5 -44.41 28.15 21.16
CA SER A 5 -44.18 27.00 20.29
C SER A 5 -42.74 26.86 19.76
N THR A 6 -42.00 27.95 19.56
CA THR A 6 -40.60 27.88 19.08
C THR A 6 -39.63 27.55 20.21
N LEU A 7 -39.88 28.05 21.42
CA LEU A 7 -39.12 27.69 22.63
C LEU A 7 -39.37 26.23 23.03
N GLY A 8 -40.62 25.76 22.94
CA GLY A 8 -40.98 24.35 23.15
C GLY A 8 -40.35 23.41 22.12
N GLY A 9 -40.31 23.81 20.84
CA GLY A 9 -39.67 23.06 19.77
C GLY A 9 -38.15 22.94 19.93
N LEU A 10 -37.48 24.02 20.34
CA LEU A 10 -36.04 24.02 20.64
C LEU A 10 -35.70 23.13 21.85
N ALA A 11 -36.51 23.19 22.91
CA ALA A 11 -36.33 22.35 24.09
C ALA A 11 -36.51 20.85 23.75
N GLN A 12 -37.48 20.52 22.89
CA GLN A 12 -37.67 19.15 22.41
C GLN A 12 -36.52 18.68 21.52
N ALA A 13 -36.06 19.51 20.58
CA ALA A 13 -34.90 19.19 19.74
C ALA A 13 -33.64 18.96 20.59
N PHE A 14 -33.41 19.80 21.60
CA PHE A 14 -32.27 19.65 22.53
C PHE A 14 -32.38 18.37 23.37
N LYS A 15 -33.58 18.03 23.86
CA LYS A 15 -33.83 16.79 24.61
C LYS A 15 -33.61 15.55 23.73
N THR A 16 -34.06 15.58 22.48
CA THR A 16 -33.84 14.49 21.51
C THR A 16 -32.36 14.31 21.23
N LEU A 17 -31.62 15.39 20.98
CA LEU A 17 -30.17 15.35 20.81
C LEU A 17 -29.47 14.77 22.05
N LEU A 18 -29.84 15.22 23.26
CA LEU A 18 -29.30 14.69 24.51
C LEU A 18 -29.53 13.18 24.67
N LEU A 19 -30.72 12.69 24.30
CA LEU A 19 -31.04 11.26 24.34
C LEU A 19 -30.25 10.46 23.29
N GLU A 20 -30.09 11.00 22.08
CA GLU A 20 -29.24 10.39 21.05
C GLU A 20 -27.76 10.34 21.48
N PHE A 21 -27.24 11.40 22.07
CA PHE A 21 -25.90 11.44 22.65
C PHE A 21 -25.74 10.45 23.81
N ALA A 22 -26.72 10.35 24.70
CA ALA A 22 -26.70 9.38 25.80
C ALA A 22 -26.67 7.93 25.28
N ASN A 23 -27.39 7.64 24.20
CA ASN A 23 -27.38 6.32 23.55
C ASN A 23 -26.04 6.00 22.87
N LEU A 24 -25.22 6.99 22.53
CA LEU A 24 -23.88 6.80 21.96
C LEU A 24 -22.81 6.46 23.02
N ILE A 25 -23.01 6.86 24.28
CA ILE A 25 -22.06 6.63 25.38
C ILE A 25 -21.54 5.19 25.48
N PRO A 26 -22.40 4.14 25.52
CA PRO A 26 -21.91 2.76 25.66
C PRO A 26 -21.04 2.30 24.48
N TYR A 27 -21.31 2.79 23.27
CA TYR A 27 -20.54 2.45 22.07
C TYR A 27 -19.19 3.16 22.03
N VAL A 28 -19.14 4.42 22.46
CA VAL A 28 -17.88 5.15 22.63
C VAL A 28 -17.02 4.44 23.68
N LEU A 29 -17.61 4.00 24.79
CA LEU A 29 -16.89 3.27 25.84
C LEU A 29 -16.34 1.93 25.32
N LEU A 30 -17.13 1.16 24.56
CA LEU A 30 -16.67 -0.06 23.90
C LEU A 30 -15.53 0.22 22.90
N ALA A 31 -15.64 1.27 22.09
CA ALA A 31 -14.58 1.65 21.14
C ALA A 31 -13.27 1.99 21.87
N VAL A 32 -13.34 2.71 23.00
CA VAL A 32 -12.17 3.00 23.84
C VAL A 32 -11.56 1.73 24.41
N VAL A 33 -12.38 0.79 24.90
CA VAL A 33 -11.89 -0.52 25.39
C VAL A 33 -11.15 -1.28 24.29
N VAL A 34 -11.70 -1.29 23.07
CA VAL A 34 -11.07 -1.94 21.90
C VAL A 34 -9.73 -1.29 21.56
N LEU A 35 -9.65 0.05 21.58
CA LEU A 35 -8.40 0.78 21.33
C LEU A 35 -7.33 0.49 22.39
N VAL A 36 -7.72 0.41 23.67
CA VAL A 36 -6.80 0.06 24.77
C VAL A 36 -6.33 -1.39 24.63
N ALA A 37 -7.25 -2.31 24.33
CA ALA A 37 -6.94 -3.72 24.12
C ALA A 37 -5.99 -3.93 22.94
N SER A 38 -6.20 -3.22 21.82
CA SER A 38 -5.31 -3.31 20.66
C SER A 38 -3.92 -2.74 20.94
N ALA A 39 -3.80 -1.65 21.70
CA ALA A 39 -2.51 -1.13 22.13
C ALA A 39 -1.74 -2.14 23.00
N PHE A 40 -2.45 -2.89 23.86
CA PHE A 40 -1.86 -3.98 24.63
C PHE A 40 -1.44 -5.15 23.73
N LEU A 41 -2.29 -5.52 22.76
CA LEU A 41 -2.02 -6.57 21.78
C LEU A 41 -0.76 -6.25 20.97
N ILE A 42 -0.62 -5.02 20.47
CA ILE A 42 0.57 -4.53 19.75
C ILE A 42 1.83 -4.75 20.59
N LYS A 43 1.82 -4.33 21.87
CA LYS A 43 2.97 -4.53 22.77
C LYS A 43 3.31 -6.00 22.96
N LEU A 44 2.29 -6.85 23.15
CA LEU A 44 2.47 -8.29 23.35
C LEU A 44 3.06 -8.95 22.09
N VAL A 45 2.44 -8.71 20.94
CA VAL A 45 2.85 -9.29 19.66
C VAL A 45 4.24 -8.82 19.27
N ASN A 46 4.55 -7.53 19.44
CA ASN A 46 5.90 -7.00 19.16
C ASN A 46 6.97 -7.61 20.07
N LYS A 47 6.63 -7.91 21.33
CA LYS A 47 7.54 -8.64 22.22
C LYS A 47 7.83 -10.05 21.71
N VAL A 48 6.78 -10.77 21.28
CA VAL A 48 6.90 -12.12 20.72
C VAL A 48 7.71 -12.10 19.42
N ILE A 49 7.40 -11.21 18.47
CA ILE A 49 8.12 -11.10 17.20
C ILE A 49 9.61 -10.85 17.47
N ARG A 50 9.95 -9.88 18.32
CA ARG A 50 11.37 -9.61 18.65
C ARG A 50 12.05 -10.80 19.30
N TRP A 51 11.37 -11.54 20.16
CA TRP A 51 11.92 -12.73 20.79
C TRP A 51 12.17 -13.85 19.78
N VAL A 52 11.20 -14.14 18.92
CA VAL A 52 11.32 -15.13 17.84
C VAL A 52 12.42 -14.73 16.86
N SER A 53 12.42 -13.48 16.39
CA SER A 53 13.42 -12.99 15.43
C SER A 53 14.85 -13.10 15.95
N LYS A 54 15.06 -12.80 17.24
CA LYS A 54 16.37 -12.96 17.89
C LYS A 54 16.78 -14.42 18.01
N THR A 55 15.84 -15.30 18.37
CA THR A 55 16.11 -16.73 18.52
C THR A 55 16.45 -17.38 17.18
N LEU A 56 15.74 -17.00 16.12
CA LEU A 56 15.92 -17.51 14.77
C LEU A 56 16.98 -16.77 13.96
N ARG A 57 17.60 -15.71 14.51
CA ARG A 57 18.63 -14.94 13.81
C ARG A 57 18.16 -14.45 12.41
N LEU A 58 16.89 -14.05 12.31
CA LEU A 58 16.22 -13.77 11.02
C LEU A 58 16.96 -12.73 10.16
N ASP A 59 17.51 -11.70 10.81
CA ASP A 59 18.24 -10.65 10.12
C ASP A 59 19.58 -11.16 9.55
N GLU A 60 20.21 -12.15 10.18
CA GLU A 60 21.45 -12.76 9.71
C GLU A 60 21.18 -13.72 8.55
N PHE A 61 20.12 -14.53 8.65
CA PHE A 61 19.69 -15.41 7.56
C PHE A 61 19.42 -14.64 6.26
N VAL A 62 18.76 -13.48 6.33
CA VAL A 62 18.49 -12.68 5.13
C VAL A 62 19.74 -11.98 4.60
N ARG A 63 20.70 -11.63 5.46
CA ARG A 63 22.00 -11.10 5.01
C ARG A 63 22.83 -12.14 4.25
N GLU A 64 22.69 -13.42 4.57
CA GLU A 64 23.34 -14.51 3.82
C GLU A 64 22.72 -14.69 2.42
N LEU A 65 21.42 -14.43 2.28
CA LEU A 65 20.68 -14.57 1.01
C LEU A 65 20.78 -13.34 0.09
N VAL A 66 20.90 -12.13 0.65
CA VAL A 66 20.82 -10.88 -0.11
C VAL A 66 22.12 -10.08 0.06
N PRO A 67 22.86 -9.79 -1.03
CA PRO A 67 24.08 -8.98 -0.97
C PRO A 67 23.81 -7.61 -0.35
N GLY A 68 24.52 -7.29 0.74
CA GLY A 68 24.34 -6.02 1.47
C GLY A 68 23.12 -5.94 2.41
N GLY A 69 22.32 -7.01 2.51
CA GLY A 69 21.13 -7.08 3.36
C GLY A 69 19.99 -6.13 2.94
N LEU A 70 18.87 -6.16 3.67
CA LEU A 70 17.76 -5.20 3.49
C LEU A 70 18.10 -3.83 4.13
N ARG A 71 17.56 -2.73 3.58
CA ARG A 71 17.69 -1.38 4.20
C ARG A 71 17.00 -1.33 5.57
N LEU A 72 15.91 -2.07 5.71
CA LEU A 72 15.18 -2.26 6.95
C LEU A 72 15.41 -3.69 7.46
N SER A 73 15.58 -3.87 8.77
CA SER A 73 15.67 -5.21 9.34
C SER A 73 14.39 -5.99 9.04
N VAL A 74 14.50 -7.30 8.79
CA VAL A 74 13.36 -8.20 8.57
C VAL A 74 12.44 -8.14 9.78
N THR A 75 13.05 -8.10 10.97
CA THR A 75 12.35 -7.93 12.23
C THR A 75 11.50 -6.66 12.24
N SER A 76 12.05 -5.52 11.82
CA SER A 76 11.32 -4.25 11.73
C SER A 76 10.18 -4.31 10.71
N LEU A 77 10.39 -4.95 9.55
CA LEU A 77 9.36 -5.10 8.53
C LEU A 77 8.19 -5.95 9.02
N VAL A 78 8.47 -7.07 9.69
CA VAL A 78 7.44 -7.93 10.26
C VAL A 78 6.67 -7.20 11.36
N ILE A 79 7.35 -6.46 12.23
CA ILE A 79 6.70 -5.61 13.24
C ILE A 79 5.80 -4.58 12.57
N LEU A 80 6.31 -3.85 11.58
CA LEU A 80 5.57 -2.79 10.89
C LEU A 80 4.32 -3.34 10.20
N LEU A 81 4.44 -4.45 9.46
CA LEU A 81 3.31 -5.11 8.80
C LEU A 81 2.26 -5.57 9.82
N THR A 82 2.72 -6.09 10.95
CA THR A 82 1.83 -6.57 12.01
C THR A 82 1.12 -5.41 12.71
N ASP A 83 1.82 -4.33 13.02
CA ASP A 83 1.25 -3.13 13.65
C ASP A 83 0.20 -2.47 12.74
N VAL A 84 0.48 -2.36 11.43
CA VAL A 84 -0.48 -1.89 10.43
C VAL A 84 -1.70 -2.81 10.37
N GLY A 85 -1.50 -4.12 10.34
CA GLY A 85 -2.59 -5.10 10.35
C GLY A 85 -3.49 -4.98 11.59
N ILE A 86 -2.89 -4.88 12.79
CA ILE A 86 -3.64 -4.72 14.03
C ILE A 86 -4.40 -3.37 14.05
N ALA A 87 -3.77 -2.29 13.59
CA ALA A 87 -4.41 -0.98 13.51
C ALA A 87 -5.64 -1.00 12.58
N LEU A 88 -5.55 -1.66 11.42
CA LEU A 88 -6.66 -1.81 10.48
C LEU A 88 -7.80 -2.64 11.05
N ILE A 89 -7.50 -3.78 11.69
CA ILE A 89 -8.51 -4.61 12.34
C ILE A 89 -9.21 -3.83 13.46
N THR A 90 -8.44 -3.08 14.25
CA THR A 90 -8.97 -2.22 15.31
C THR A 90 -9.93 -1.19 14.73
N LEU A 91 -9.52 -0.49 13.66
CA LEU A 91 -10.35 0.48 12.98
C LEU A 91 -11.65 -0.14 12.44
N LEU A 92 -11.57 -1.32 11.84
CA LEU A 92 -12.75 -2.05 11.36
C LEU A 92 -13.71 -2.42 12.50
N ILE A 93 -13.19 -2.88 13.64
CA ILE A 93 -14.01 -3.18 14.82
C ILE A 93 -14.69 -1.92 15.33
N VAL A 94 -13.95 -0.80 15.44
CA VAL A 94 -14.50 0.49 15.87
C VAL A 94 -15.62 0.93 14.94
N VAL A 95 -15.40 0.93 13.62
CA VAL A 95 -16.44 1.26 12.63
C VAL A 95 -17.66 0.35 12.78
N ARG A 96 -17.45 -0.94 13.02
CA ARG A 96 -18.54 -1.92 13.19
C ARG A 96 -19.35 -1.70 14.47
N ILE A 97 -18.73 -1.20 15.54
CA ILE A 97 -19.43 -0.83 16.78
C ILE A 97 -20.40 0.32 16.50
N PHE A 98 -19.99 1.33 15.72
CA PHE A 98 -20.85 2.46 15.35
C PHE A 98 -21.90 2.11 14.26
N TYR A 99 -21.63 1.10 13.42
CA TYR A 99 -22.60 0.59 12.43
C TYR A 99 -23.93 0.14 13.08
N LEU A 100 -23.89 -0.41 14.30
CA LEU A 100 -25.08 -0.89 15.01
C LEU A 100 -26.14 0.19 15.26
N ILE A 101 -25.77 1.47 15.16
CA ILE A 101 -26.62 2.63 15.48
C ILE A 101 -27.12 3.34 14.22
N VAL A 102 -26.30 3.41 13.17
CA VAL A 102 -26.63 4.13 11.91
C VAL A 102 -26.31 3.25 10.69
N PRO A 103 -27.21 2.33 10.31
CA PRO A 103 -26.92 1.33 9.28
C PRO A 103 -26.72 1.91 7.87
N SER A 104 -27.29 3.09 7.59
CA SER A 104 -27.33 3.68 6.24
C SER A 104 -26.04 4.38 5.81
N THR A 105 -25.21 4.87 6.74
CA THR A 105 -23.95 5.58 6.41
C THR A 105 -22.72 4.68 6.52
N ALA A 106 -22.80 3.62 7.32
CA ALA A 106 -21.63 2.78 7.63
C ALA A 106 -21.44 1.59 6.67
N SER A 107 -22.43 1.24 5.83
CA SER A 107 -22.29 0.22 4.78
C SER A 107 -21.26 0.59 3.70
N GLU A 108 -21.05 1.88 3.45
CA GLU A 108 -20.09 2.40 2.48
C GLU A 108 -18.66 2.53 3.05
N ILE A 109 -18.53 2.72 4.37
CA ILE A 109 -17.24 2.97 5.03
C ILE A 109 -16.43 1.67 5.18
N ILE A 110 -17.09 0.55 5.51
CA ILE A 110 -16.44 -0.75 5.72
C ILE A 110 -15.62 -1.21 4.49
N PRO A 111 -16.17 -1.25 3.26
CA PRO A 111 -15.39 -1.65 2.09
C PRO A 111 -14.26 -0.67 1.80
N TYR A 112 -14.44 0.63 2.07
CA TYR A 112 -13.40 1.64 1.91
C TYR A 112 -12.21 1.42 2.88
N VAL A 113 -12.49 1.19 4.16
CA VAL A 113 -11.45 0.91 5.17
C VAL A 113 -10.70 -0.38 4.87
N SER A 114 -11.42 -1.44 4.46
CA SER A 114 -10.81 -2.71 4.06
C SER A 114 -9.88 -2.53 2.85
N LYS A 115 -10.35 -1.79 1.84
CA LYS A 115 -9.56 -1.48 0.64
C LYS A 115 -8.30 -0.70 0.99
N LEU A 116 -8.43 0.35 1.79
CA LEU A 116 -7.31 1.17 2.25
C LEU A 116 -6.27 0.32 2.98
N GLY A 117 -6.72 -0.63 3.80
CA GLY A 117 -5.84 -1.56 4.49
C GLY A 117 -5.05 -2.46 3.55
N SER A 118 -5.73 -3.12 2.60
CA SER A 118 -5.10 -3.99 1.60
C SER A 118 -4.03 -3.25 0.80
N VAL A 119 -4.36 -2.05 0.32
CA VAL A 119 -3.43 -1.24 -0.49
C VAL A 119 -2.22 -0.78 0.33
N THR A 120 -2.42 -0.39 1.60
CA THR A 120 -1.32 0.01 2.49
C THR A 120 -0.32 -1.13 2.68
N VAL A 121 -0.82 -2.35 2.97
CA VAL A 121 0.04 -3.54 3.13
C VAL A 121 0.78 -3.83 1.83
N MET A 122 0.07 -3.79 0.70
CA MET A 122 0.66 -4.05 -0.60
C MET A 122 1.76 -3.02 -0.91
N LEU A 123 1.55 -1.74 -0.60
CA LEU A 123 2.53 -0.66 -0.83
C LEU A 123 3.80 -0.86 -0.01
N ILE A 124 3.68 -1.29 1.24
CA ILE A 124 4.82 -1.66 2.08
C ILE A 124 5.59 -2.82 1.41
N LEU A 125 4.89 -3.87 0.99
CA LEU A 125 5.52 -5.01 0.31
C LEU A 125 6.19 -4.61 -1.01
N PHE A 126 5.57 -3.71 -1.78
CA PHE A 126 6.13 -3.18 -3.02
C PHE A 126 7.44 -2.43 -2.77
N VAL A 127 7.51 -1.57 -1.75
CA VAL A 127 8.75 -0.87 -1.37
C VAL A 127 9.84 -1.85 -0.90
N VAL A 128 9.47 -2.90 -0.17
CA VAL A 128 10.41 -3.96 0.24
C VAL A 128 10.93 -4.74 -0.97
N ALA A 129 10.04 -5.14 -1.87
CA ALA A 129 10.40 -5.85 -3.10
C ALA A 129 11.33 -5.00 -3.97
N LEU A 130 11.06 -3.69 -4.07
CA LEU A 130 11.92 -2.72 -4.73
C LEU A 130 13.34 -2.68 -4.13
N ASP A 131 13.45 -2.56 -2.82
CA ASP A 131 14.76 -2.55 -2.14
C ASP A 131 15.53 -3.85 -2.40
N LEU A 132 14.86 -5.00 -2.30
CA LEU A 132 15.45 -6.31 -2.58
C LEU A 132 15.94 -6.41 -4.02
N LEU A 133 15.09 -6.05 -4.97
CA LEU A 133 15.39 -6.16 -6.39
C LEU A 133 16.59 -5.29 -6.78
N SER A 134 16.66 -4.07 -6.22
CA SER A 134 17.77 -3.13 -6.46
C SER A 134 19.14 -3.64 -5.99
N LYS A 135 19.18 -4.64 -5.11
CA LYS A 135 20.41 -5.19 -4.52
C LYS A 135 20.79 -6.56 -5.04
N VAL A 136 19.78 -7.38 -5.35
CA VAL A 136 20.00 -8.75 -5.86
C VAL A 136 20.40 -8.72 -7.33
N ILE A 137 19.83 -7.81 -8.12
CA ILE A 137 20.12 -7.73 -9.54
C ILE A 137 21.23 -6.71 -9.76
N VAL A 138 22.41 -7.19 -10.14
CA VAL A 138 23.45 -6.35 -10.75
C VAL A 138 22.93 -5.99 -12.13
N PHE A 139 22.20 -4.88 -12.25
CA PHE A 139 21.68 -4.44 -13.53
C PHE A 139 22.83 -4.08 -14.45
N GLU A 140 22.88 -4.68 -15.63
CA GLU A 140 23.54 -4.02 -16.74
C GLU A 140 22.79 -2.71 -16.99
N ARG A 141 23.52 -1.62 -17.21
CA ARG A 141 22.96 -0.27 -17.38
C ARG A 141 21.85 -0.21 -18.46
N LYS A 142 21.84 -1.15 -19.41
CA LYS A 142 20.78 -1.34 -20.42
C LYS A 142 19.47 -1.87 -19.83
N THR A 143 19.48 -2.80 -18.87
CA THR A 143 18.25 -3.39 -18.28
C THR A 143 17.67 -2.55 -17.15
N GLU A 144 18.51 -1.79 -16.44
CA GLU A 144 18.12 -0.93 -15.31
C GLU A 144 16.91 -0.01 -15.64
N SER A 145 16.94 0.63 -16.81
CA SER A 145 15.87 1.53 -17.27
C SER A 145 14.53 0.83 -17.42
N LEU A 146 14.50 -0.39 -17.98
CA LEU A 146 13.26 -1.15 -18.10
C LEU A 146 12.68 -1.49 -16.73
N PHE A 147 13.54 -1.89 -15.79
CA PHE A 147 13.09 -2.19 -14.44
C PHE A 147 12.45 -0.98 -13.78
N PHE A 148 13.06 0.20 -13.88
CA PHE A 148 12.43 1.43 -13.36
C PHE A 148 11.08 1.72 -14.01
N ILE A 149 10.93 1.51 -15.31
CA ILE A 149 9.67 1.71 -16.02
C ILE A 149 8.60 0.71 -15.54
N VAL A 150 8.94 -0.58 -15.43
CA VAL A 150 8.01 -1.61 -14.95
C VAL A 150 7.60 -1.33 -13.50
N LEU A 151 8.54 -0.93 -12.66
CA LEU A 151 8.28 -0.55 -11.27
C LEU A 151 7.39 0.68 -11.16
N PHE A 152 7.61 1.69 -12.00
CA PHE A 152 6.72 2.84 -12.08
C PHE A 152 5.29 2.43 -12.44
N PHE A 153 5.11 1.59 -13.46
CA PHE A 153 3.78 1.09 -13.82
C PHE A 153 3.15 0.26 -12.70
N LEU A 154 3.93 -0.58 -12.02
CA LEU A 154 3.42 -1.35 -10.87
C LEU A 154 2.96 -0.44 -9.73
N GLY A 155 3.76 0.59 -9.39
CA GLY A 155 3.36 1.60 -8.41
C GLY A 155 2.09 2.35 -8.82
N LEU A 156 1.97 2.72 -10.09
CA LEU A 156 0.79 3.38 -10.64
C LEU A 156 -0.46 2.49 -10.57
N ALA A 157 -0.33 1.19 -10.84
CA ALA A 157 -1.41 0.21 -10.69
C ALA A 157 -1.99 0.21 -9.26
N MET A 158 -1.10 0.28 -8.26
CA MET A 158 -1.48 0.28 -6.85
C MET A 158 -2.17 1.58 -6.45
N ILE A 159 -1.71 2.72 -6.99
CA ILE A 159 -2.37 4.03 -6.78
C ILE A 159 -3.78 4.01 -7.38
N ILE A 160 -3.95 3.48 -8.59
CA ILE A 160 -5.27 3.35 -9.24
C ILE A 160 -6.22 2.54 -8.34
N ASP A 161 -5.73 1.46 -7.74
CA ASP A 161 -6.56 0.70 -6.81
C ASP A 161 -6.89 1.48 -5.53
N LEU A 162 -5.96 2.28 -4.98
CA LEU A 162 -6.22 3.15 -3.82
C LEU A 162 -7.32 4.18 -4.10
N THR A 163 -7.39 4.68 -5.33
CA THR A 163 -8.27 5.81 -5.64
C THR A 163 -9.76 5.42 -5.59
N GLY A 164 -10.58 6.33 -5.08
CA GLY A 164 -12.05 6.22 -5.09
C GLY A 164 -12.70 6.44 -6.45
N LEU A 165 -11.99 6.15 -7.55
CA LEU A 165 -12.50 6.32 -8.92
C LEU A 165 -13.61 5.32 -9.24
N SER A 166 -14.49 5.70 -10.17
CA SER A 166 -15.54 4.80 -10.68
C SER A 166 -14.95 3.56 -11.35
N ALA A 167 -15.74 2.49 -11.43
CA ALA A 167 -15.33 1.23 -12.03
C ALA A 167 -14.86 1.43 -13.50
N ASP A 168 -15.57 2.26 -14.26
CA ASP A 168 -15.24 2.54 -15.66
C ASP A 168 -13.91 3.27 -15.81
N VAL A 169 -13.64 4.25 -14.94
CA VAL A 169 -12.36 4.98 -14.94
C VAL A 169 -11.22 4.06 -14.55
N LYS A 170 -11.43 3.18 -13.56
CA LYS A 170 -10.43 2.16 -13.18
C LYS A 170 -10.15 1.18 -14.31
N ALA A 171 -11.19 0.74 -15.01
CA ALA A 171 -11.03 -0.14 -16.17
C ALA A 171 -10.23 0.55 -17.28
N ALA A 172 -10.58 1.80 -17.64
CA ALA A 172 -9.86 2.57 -18.65
C ALA A 172 -8.39 2.79 -18.28
N LEU A 173 -8.10 3.15 -17.03
CA LEU A 173 -6.73 3.30 -16.54
C LEU A 173 -5.98 1.96 -16.51
N GLY A 174 -6.64 0.87 -16.12
CA GLY A 174 -6.07 -0.48 -16.14
C GLY A 174 -5.71 -0.93 -17.56
N TRP A 175 -6.57 -0.67 -18.53
CA TRP A 175 -6.28 -0.91 -19.95
C TRP A 175 -5.13 -0.05 -20.45
N GLY A 176 -5.13 1.26 -20.15
CA GLY A 176 -4.06 2.17 -20.50
C GLY A 176 -2.72 1.73 -19.90
N LEU A 177 -2.71 1.27 -18.65
CA LEU A 177 -1.53 0.75 -17.97
C LEU A 177 -1.02 -0.53 -18.63
N ALA A 178 -1.90 -1.48 -18.94
CA ALA A 178 -1.54 -2.73 -19.61
C ALA A 178 -0.94 -2.47 -21.00
N ILE A 179 -1.53 -1.56 -21.78
CA ILE A 179 -1.00 -1.11 -23.07
C ILE A 179 0.36 -0.45 -22.90
N GLY A 180 0.50 0.46 -21.93
CA GLY A 180 1.76 1.16 -21.64
C GLY A 180 2.89 0.21 -21.28
N VAL A 181 2.63 -0.76 -20.38
CA VAL A 181 3.57 -1.82 -20.02
C VAL A 181 3.94 -2.69 -21.22
N GLY A 182 2.93 -3.12 -22.00
CA GLY A 182 3.15 -3.93 -23.19
C GLY A 182 4.01 -3.23 -24.24
N LEU A 183 3.76 -1.94 -24.50
CA LEU A 183 4.56 -1.13 -25.42
C LEU A 183 5.97 -0.90 -24.90
N ALA A 184 6.13 -0.56 -23.63
CA ALA A 184 7.44 -0.38 -23.02
C ALA A 184 8.30 -1.66 -23.13
N LEU A 185 7.70 -2.82 -22.84
CA LEU A 185 8.35 -4.12 -22.99
C LEU A 185 8.67 -4.42 -24.46
N GLY A 186 7.73 -4.19 -25.38
CA GLY A 186 7.94 -4.42 -26.81
C GLY A 186 9.06 -3.58 -27.40
N ILE A 187 9.07 -2.28 -27.10
CA ILE A 187 10.14 -1.36 -27.52
C ILE A 187 11.48 -1.77 -26.91
N PHE A 188 11.48 -2.13 -25.62
CA PHE A 188 12.69 -2.58 -24.95
C PHE A 188 13.26 -3.85 -25.58
N VAL A 189 12.43 -4.87 -25.83
CA VAL A 189 12.84 -6.12 -26.45
C VAL A 189 13.41 -5.87 -27.84
N ALA A 190 12.72 -5.05 -28.65
CA ALA A 190 13.21 -4.66 -29.97
C ALA A 190 14.57 -3.95 -29.86
N TRP A 191 14.67 -2.92 -29.03
CA TRP A 191 15.92 -2.19 -28.81
C TRP A 191 17.06 -3.12 -28.33
N PHE A 192 16.78 -4.00 -27.37
CA PHE A 192 17.75 -4.93 -26.80
C PHE A 192 18.33 -5.85 -27.89
N LEU A 193 17.46 -6.52 -28.65
CA LEU A 193 17.83 -7.42 -29.75
C LEU A 193 18.58 -6.70 -30.88
N PHE A 194 18.11 -5.52 -31.29
CA PHE A 194 18.70 -4.80 -32.42
C PHE A 194 19.94 -3.97 -32.04
N SER A 195 20.17 -3.66 -30.76
CA SER A 195 21.35 -2.90 -30.33
C SER A 195 22.65 -3.62 -30.65
N GLU A 196 22.71 -4.94 -30.49
CA GLU A 196 23.90 -5.74 -30.84
C GLU A 196 24.14 -5.78 -32.35
N TYR A 197 23.07 -5.80 -33.15
CA TYR A 197 23.17 -5.82 -34.61
C TYR A 197 23.64 -4.45 -35.15
N LEU A 198 23.11 -3.36 -34.61
CA LEU A 198 23.54 -2.00 -34.95
C LEU A 198 24.99 -1.74 -34.52
N ASP A 199 25.39 -2.18 -33.32
CA ASP A 199 26.77 -2.03 -32.84
C ASP A 199 27.78 -2.76 -33.75
N ARG A 200 27.40 -3.91 -34.33
CA ARG A 200 28.25 -4.63 -35.30
C ARG A 200 28.38 -3.86 -36.61
N LEU A 201 27.28 -3.34 -37.15
CA LEU A 201 27.27 -2.59 -38.41
C LEU A 201 28.09 -1.29 -38.32
N VAL A 202 28.03 -0.59 -37.19
CA VAL A 202 28.82 0.64 -36.97
C VAL A 202 30.32 0.31 -36.91
N LYS A 203 30.72 -0.72 -36.16
CA LYS A 203 32.13 -1.13 -36.05
C LYS A 203 32.71 -1.62 -37.38
N GLU A 204 31.91 -2.27 -38.21
CA GLU A 204 32.34 -2.77 -39.53
C GLU A 204 32.57 -1.62 -40.52
N LYS A 205 31.77 -0.55 -40.42
CA LYS A 205 31.91 0.68 -41.21
C LYS A 205 33.14 1.51 -40.82
N GLU A 206 33.47 1.57 -39.53
CA GLU A 206 34.69 2.25 -39.06
C GLU A 206 35.97 1.54 -39.53
N ARG A 207 36.00 0.20 -39.46
CA ARG A 207 37.15 -0.60 -39.96
C ARG A 207 37.37 -0.51 -41.46
N THR A 208 36.32 -0.29 -42.23
CA THR A 208 36.43 -0.08 -43.69
C THR A 208 36.87 1.33 -44.04
N SER A 209 36.53 2.34 -43.21
CA SER A 209 37.01 3.71 -43.39
C SER A 209 38.45 3.93 -42.96
N GLU A 210 38.99 3.16 -42.02
CA GLU A 210 40.39 3.23 -41.56
C GLU A 210 41.38 2.50 -42.51
N LYS A 211 40.87 1.63 -43.39
CA LYS A 211 41.65 0.87 -44.38
C LYS A 211 41.69 1.49 -45.78
N SER A 212 41.04 2.63 -46.00
CA SER A 212 41.16 3.40 -47.24
C SER A 212 42.08 4.61 -46.99
N PRO A 213 43.34 4.58 -47.48
CA PRO A 213 44.19 5.78 -47.56
C PRO A 213 43.65 6.79 -48.58
#